data_AF-M5RS48-F1
#
_entry.id   AF-M5RS48-F1
#
_cell.length_a   1.000
_cell.length_b   1.000
_cell.length_c   1.000
_cell.angle_alpha   90.00
_cell.angle_beta   90.00
_cell.angle_gamma   90.00
#
_symmetry.space_group_name_H-M   'P 1'
#
loop_
_entity.id
_entity.type
_entity.pdbx_description
1 polymer ?
#
loop_
_entity_poly.entity_id
_entity_poly.type
_entity_poly.pdbx_seq_one_letter_code
_entity_poly.pdbx_strand_id
1 'polypeptide(L)'
;MRHIESKLLVMWQEAAEKKEMRMPAQFMFDLLDDEDLVQHYQIPRENSWLAAAKDAGIPVFVPGLEDSTLGNIYAARVYEGKVANHQAIASGTMQMEKLIHWYSETSKHSPIGFFQVGGGIAGDFPICVVPLMIQDLKLDIPLWAYFCQISDAVTSFGGYSGAVPNEKITWCKLEPEAPKFMVQSDASIVAPLVFAYVLEW
;
A
#
# COMPACT_ATOMS: atom_id res chain seq x y z
N MET A 1 14.85 3.64 -13.61
CA MET A 1 15.54 3.80 -12.30
C MET A 1 16.62 4.87 -12.32
N ARG A 2 17.70 4.76 -13.09
CA ARG A 2 18.78 5.78 -13.05
C ARG A 2 18.32 7.20 -13.43
N HIS A 3 17.33 7.33 -14.33
CA HIS A 3 16.75 8.62 -14.73
C HIS A 3 16.00 9.36 -13.62
N ILE A 4 15.43 8.63 -12.65
CA ILE A 4 14.67 9.23 -11.54
C ILE A 4 15.53 9.39 -10.28
N GLU A 5 16.65 8.68 -10.19
CA GLU A 5 17.46 8.61 -8.98
C GLU A 5 18.08 9.97 -8.59
N SER A 6 18.60 10.74 -9.56
CA SER A 6 19.17 12.05 -9.27
C SER A 6 18.14 13.02 -8.71
N LYS A 7 16.91 12.97 -9.24
CA LYS A 7 15.79 13.81 -8.78
C LYS A 7 15.31 13.37 -7.39
N LEU A 8 15.17 12.06 -7.17
CA LEU A 8 14.85 11.50 -5.85
C LEU A 8 15.89 11.85 -4.80
N LEU A 9 17.18 11.83 -5.16
CA LEU A 9 18.26 12.18 -4.22
C LEU A 9 18.09 13.61 -3.69
N VAL A 10 17.78 14.57 -4.55
CA VAL A 10 17.52 15.96 -4.14
C VAL A 10 16.33 16.02 -3.19
N MET A 11 15.21 15.37 -3.55
CA MET A 11 14.02 15.33 -2.69
C MET A 11 14.29 14.68 -1.33
N TRP A 12 15.09 13.62 -1.30
CA TRP A 12 15.48 12.95 -0.06
C TRP A 12 16.40 13.79 0.81
N GLN A 13 17.34 14.53 0.21
CA GLN A 13 18.20 15.46 0.92
C GLN A 13 17.37 16.54 1.61
N GLU A 14 16.49 17.21 0.86
CA GLU A 14 15.64 18.27 1.41
C GLU A 14 14.74 17.76 2.53
N ALA A 15 14.10 16.59 2.34
CA ALA A 15 13.23 15.99 3.34
C ALA A 15 14.00 15.59 4.61
N ALA A 16 15.20 15.00 4.47
CA ALA A 16 16.04 14.63 5.61
C ALA A 16 16.57 15.85 6.38
N GLU A 17 16.91 16.95 5.70
CA GLU A 17 17.36 18.20 6.31
C GLU A 17 16.23 18.89 7.08
N LYS A 18 15.04 18.95 6.49
CA LYS A 18 13.84 19.53 7.10
C LYS A 18 13.20 18.62 8.16
N LYS A 19 13.65 17.36 8.27
CA LYS A 19 13.03 16.30 9.08
C LYS A 19 11.56 16.09 8.73
N GLU A 20 11.23 16.27 7.46
CA GLU A 20 9.88 16.12 6.92
C GLU A 20 9.75 14.72 6.33
N MET A 21 9.40 13.75 7.18
CA MET A 21 9.22 12.37 6.73
C MET A 21 7.98 12.26 5.85
N ARG A 22 8.18 11.90 4.60
CA ARG A 22 7.12 11.77 3.59
C ARG A 22 6.83 10.31 3.27
N MET A 23 5.61 10.02 2.83
CA MET A 23 5.25 8.69 2.35
C MET A 23 6.10 8.33 1.11
N PRO A 24 6.52 7.07 0.93
CA PRO A 24 7.32 6.68 -0.23
C PRO A 24 6.67 7.06 -1.57
N ALA A 25 5.35 6.86 -1.67
CA ALA A 25 4.59 7.19 -2.88
C ALA A 25 4.55 8.69 -3.19
N GLN A 26 4.68 9.57 -2.18
CA GLN A 26 4.65 11.02 -2.41
C GLN A 26 5.86 11.50 -3.22
N PHE A 27 7.04 10.91 -3.02
CA PHE A 27 8.20 11.19 -3.87
C PHE A 27 7.94 10.80 -5.33
N MET A 28 7.24 9.67 -5.54
CA MET A 28 6.88 9.23 -6.88
C MET A 28 5.79 10.11 -7.50
N PHE A 29 4.87 10.64 -6.68
CA PHE A 29 3.89 11.61 -7.13
C PHE A 29 4.57 12.91 -7.57
N ASP A 30 5.49 13.47 -6.79
CA ASP A 30 6.25 14.67 -7.20
C ASP A 30 7.01 14.46 -8.51
N LEU A 31 7.63 13.28 -8.68
CA LEU A 31 8.30 12.94 -9.94
C LEU A 31 7.34 12.96 -11.14
N LEU A 32 6.06 12.65 -10.96
CA LEU A 32 5.07 12.71 -12.03
C LEU A 32 4.67 14.15 -12.41
N ASP A 33 4.97 15.16 -11.58
CA ASP A 33 4.81 16.58 -11.94
C ASP A 33 6.03 17.13 -12.69
N ASP A 34 7.11 16.36 -12.78
CA ASP A 34 8.32 16.78 -13.43
C ASP A 34 8.20 16.67 -14.95
N GLU A 35 8.13 17.81 -15.63
CA GLU A 35 7.98 17.87 -17.10
C GLU A 35 9.15 17.20 -17.84
N ASP A 36 10.35 17.18 -17.27
CA ASP A 36 11.48 16.50 -17.91
C ASP A 36 11.29 14.97 -17.90
N LEU A 37 10.51 14.43 -16.97
CA LEU A 37 10.31 12.98 -16.88
C LEU A 37 9.49 12.44 -18.05
N VAL A 38 8.65 13.28 -18.68
CA VAL A 38 7.78 12.91 -19.80
C VAL A 38 8.58 12.29 -20.95
N GLN A 39 9.79 12.80 -21.22
CA GLN A 39 10.67 12.28 -22.29
C GLN A 39 11.13 10.83 -22.05
N HIS A 40 11.02 10.33 -20.82
CA HIS A 40 11.41 8.98 -20.41
C HIS A 40 10.24 8.02 -20.29
N TYR A 41 9.01 8.45 -20.58
CA TYR A 41 7.83 7.59 -20.52
C TYR A 41 7.89 6.51 -21.61
N GLN A 42 7.71 5.26 -21.21
CA GLN A 42 7.66 4.10 -22.11
C GLN A 42 6.23 3.71 -22.51
N ILE A 43 5.24 4.22 -21.78
CA ILE A 43 3.82 4.05 -22.04
C ILE A 43 3.11 5.39 -21.85
N PRO A 44 1.92 5.58 -22.44
CA PRO A 44 1.09 6.76 -22.16
C PRO A 44 0.81 6.91 -20.67
N ARG A 45 0.78 8.15 -20.17
CA ARG A 45 0.59 8.46 -18.73
C ARG A 45 -0.73 7.91 -18.21
N GLU A 46 -1.77 7.97 -19.04
CA GLU A 46 -3.11 7.45 -18.77
C GLU A 46 -3.14 5.95 -18.48
N ASN A 47 -2.11 5.20 -18.90
CA ASN A 47 -1.96 3.78 -18.61
C ASN A 47 -1.16 3.51 -17.32
N SER A 48 -0.77 4.55 -16.58
CA SER A 48 -0.08 4.43 -15.28
C SER A 48 -1.09 4.47 -14.13
N TRP A 49 -1.23 3.35 -13.41
CA TRP A 49 -2.07 3.27 -12.21
C TRP A 49 -1.60 4.23 -11.11
N LEU A 50 -0.30 4.51 -11.04
CA LEU A 50 0.27 5.42 -10.05
C LEU A 50 -0.12 6.88 -10.34
N ALA A 51 -0.17 7.24 -11.64
CA ALA A 51 -0.66 8.55 -12.05
C ALA A 51 -2.16 8.68 -11.80
N ALA A 52 -2.95 7.65 -12.10
CA ALA A 52 -4.38 7.63 -11.78
C ALA A 52 -4.63 7.75 -10.27
N ALA A 53 -3.87 7.05 -9.42
CA ALA A 53 -3.98 7.16 -7.97
C ALA A 53 -3.67 8.58 -7.47
N LYS A 54 -2.63 9.21 -8.03
CA LYS A 54 -2.29 10.61 -7.74
C LYS A 54 -3.43 11.56 -8.10
N ASP A 55 -3.92 11.47 -9.34
CA ASP A 55 -4.93 12.38 -9.88
C ASP A 55 -6.26 12.26 -9.12
N ALA A 56 -6.58 11.05 -8.64
CA ALA A 56 -7.76 10.78 -7.82
C ALA A 56 -7.56 11.08 -6.32
N GLY A 57 -6.37 11.48 -5.88
CA GLY A 57 -6.07 11.71 -4.46
C GLY A 57 -6.12 10.44 -3.60
N ILE A 58 -5.92 9.27 -4.20
CA ILE A 58 -5.96 7.98 -3.49
C ILE A 58 -4.62 7.78 -2.74
N PRO A 59 -4.64 7.57 -1.42
CA PRO A 59 -3.42 7.34 -0.67
C PRO A 59 -2.78 5.99 -1.04
N VAL A 60 -1.47 5.98 -1.19
CA VAL A 60 -0.68 4.78 -1.51
C VAL A 60 0.29 4.49 -0.37
N PHE A 61 0.12 3.33 0.24
CA PHE A 61 0.98 2.81 1.30
C PHE A 61 1.98 1.81 0.71
N VAL A 62 3.24 1.90 1.12
CA VAL A 62 4.34 1.07 0.61
C VAL A 62 5.12 0.50 1.80
N PRO A 63 4.51 -0.43 2.56
CA PRO A 63 5.22 -1.13 3.63
C PRO A 63 6.32 -2.01 3.03
N GLY A 64 7.42 -2.20 3.76
CA GLY A 64 8.56 -2.99 3.30
C GLY A 64 9.40 -2.31 2.19
N LEU A 65 9.39 -0.98 2.12
CA LEU A 65 10.16 -0.22 1.13
C LEU A 65 11.65 -0.60 1.15
N GLU A 66 12.19 -0.90 2.34
CA GLU A 66 13.57 -1.31 2.53
C GLU A 66 13.95 -2.53 1.69
N ASP A 67 13.00 -3.43 1.40
CA ASP A 67 13.16 -4.58 0.52
C ASP A 67 12.76 -4.22 -0.92
N SER A 68 13.36 -3.15 -1.45
CA SER A 68 13.14 -2.71 -2.83
C SER A 68 14.38 -2.06 -3.42
N THR A 69 14.43 -1.94 -4.76
CA THR A 69 15.51 -1.20 -5.43
C THR A 69 15.62 0.24 -4.93
N LEU A 70 14.49 0.92 -4.69
CA LEU A 70 14.49 2.29 -4.17
C LEU A 70 14.96 2.37 -2.72
N GLY A 71 14.52 1.43 -1.87
CA GLY A 71 14.99 1.32 -0.48
C GLY A 71 16.49 1.09 -0.40
N ASN A 72 17.02 0.18 -1.22
CA ASN A 72 18.45 -0.10 -1.31
C ASN A 72 19.27 1.11 -1.76
N ILE A 73 18.78 1.85 -2.77
CA ILE A 73 19.42 3.09 -3.21
C ILE A 73 19.39 4.11 -2.09
N TYR A 74 18.25 4.35 -1.44
CA TYR A 74 18.13 5.30 -0.35
C TYR A 74 19.10 4.99 0.80
N ALA A 75 19.15 3.73 1.24
CA ALA A 75 20.07 3.28 2.27
C ALA A 75 21.54 3.51 1.87
N ALA A 76 21.90 3.22 0.62
CA ALA A 76 23.24 3.49 0.11
C ALA A 76 23.57 5.00 0.11
N ARG A 77 22.62 5.87 -0.26
CA ARG A 77 22.82 7.33 -0.25
C ARG A 77 22.95 7.89 1.16
N VAL A 78 22.29 7.30 2.16
CA VAL A 78 22.50 7.63 3.58
C VAL A 78 23.89 7.16 4.03
N TYR A 79 24.29 5.94 3.71
CA TYR A 79 25.61 5.39 4.07
C TYR A 79 26.76 6.22 3.48
N GLU A 80 26.63 6.69 2.25
CA GLU A 80 27.59 7.58 1.59
C GLU A 80 27.62 9.01 2.17
N GLY A 81 26.70 9.36 3.08
CA GLY A 81 26.54 10.72 3.61
C GLY A 81 25.92 11.70 2.62
N LYS A 82 25.39 11.23 1.49
CA LYS A 82 24.69 12.08 0.51
C LYS A 82 23.31 12.47 0.99
N VAL A 83 22.65 11.63 1.77
CA VAL A 83 21.45 11.97 2.54
C VAL A 83 21.83 11.95 4.01
N ALA A 84 21.51 13.00 4.76
CA ALA A 84 22.05 13.19 6.11
C ALA A 84 21.63 12.09 7.11
N ASN A 85 20.45 11.48 6.93
CA ASN A 85 19.88 10.49 7.85
C ASN A 85 18.66 9.79 7.20
N HIS A 86 18.07 8.83 7.92
CA HIS A 86 16.88 8.09 7.49
C HIS A 86 15.55 8.85 7.69
N GLN A 87 15.55 10.17 7.94
CA GLN A 87 14.35 10.97 8.25
C GLN A 87 13.70 11.64 7.02
N ALA A 88 14.04 11.21 5.80
CA ALA A 88 13.31 11.66 4.61
C ALA A 88 12.03 10.86 4.37
N ILE A 89 12.06 9.55 4.68
CA ILE A 89 11.00 8.61 4.32
C ILE A 89 10.32 8.11 5.58
N ALA A 90 8.98 8.13 5.57
CA ALA A 90 8.17 7.59 6.66
C ALA A 90 8.41 6.09 6.85
N SER A 91 8.71 5.69 8.09
CA SER A 91 8.89 4.29 8.48
C SER A 91 7.59 3.48 8.34
N GLY A 92 7.69 2.14 8.35
CA GLY A 92 6.51 1.28 8.32
C GLY A 92 5.49 1.57 9.43
N THR A 93 5.94 1.93 10.63
CA THR A 93 5.04 2.30 11.74
C THR A 93 4.35 3.65 11.53
N MET A 94 5.04 4.64 10.92
CA MET A 94 4.39 5.90 10.53
C MET A 94 3.37 5.70 9.41
N GLN A 95 3.67 4.82 8.46
CA GLN A 95 2.70 4.44 7.43
C GLN A 95 1.46 3.77 8.05
N MET A 96 1.65 2.92 9.07
CA MET A 96 0.55 2.29 9.81
C MET A 96 -0.30 3.32 10.55
N GLU A 97 0.31 4.29 11.23
CA GLU A 97 -0.40 5.39 11.88
C GLU A 97 -1.23 6.20 10.87
N LYS A 98 -0.67 6.53 9.71
CA LYS A 98 -1.42 7.19 8.63
C LYS A 98 -2.59 6.34 8.13
N LEU A 99 -2.44 5.01 8.08
CA LEU A 99 -3.52 4.10 7.71
C LEU A 99 -4.63 4.07 8.78
N ILE A 100 -4.28 4.13 10.08
CA ILE A 100 -5.23 4.26 11.19
C ILE A 100 -6.08 5.53 11.00
N HIS A 101 -5.44 6.67 10.73
CA HIS A 101 -6.16 7.93 10.47
C HIS A 101 -7.07 7.83 9.26
N TRP A 102 -6.56 7.29 8.13
CA TRP A 102 -7.36 7.14 6.92
C TRP A 102 -8.58 6.24 7.15
N TYR A 103 -8.41 5.09 7.79
CA TYR A 103 -9.50 4.16 8.06
C TYR A 103 -10.53 4.78 9.04
N SER A 104 -10.05 5.41 10.11
CA SER A 104 -10.89 6.08 11.11
C SER A 104 -11.77 7.17 10.50
N GLU A 105 -11.24 7.98 9.60
CA GLU A 105 -12.03 9.02 8.94
C GLU A 105 -12.96 8.46 7.87
N THR A 106 -12.49 7.52 7.05
CA THR A 106 -13.28 6.96 5.94
C THR A 106 -14.47 6.15 6.43
N SER A 107 -14.28 5.36 7.50
CA SER A 107 -15.32 4.48 8.06
C SER A 107 -16.51 5.23 8.69
N LYS A 108 -16.35 6.53 9.01
CA LYS A 108 -17.47 7.39 9.46
C LYS A 108 -18.50 7.66 8.36
N HIS A 109 -18.09 7.56 7.09
CA HIS A 109 -18.90 7.96 5.96
C HIS A 109 -19.39 6.77 5.12
N SER A 110 -18.64 5.66 5.13
CA SER A 110 -19.00 4.47 4.36
C SER A 110 -18.36 3.20 4.93
N PRO A 111 -19.03 2.03 4.83
CA PRO A 111 -18.38 0.74 5.07
C PRO A 111 -17.20 0.54 4.12
N ILE A 112 -16.11 -0.05 4.61
CA ILE A 112 -14.88 -0.24 3.85
C ILE A 112 -14.72 -1.72 3.48
N GLY A 113 -14.55 -2.00 2.20
CA GLY A 113 -14.24 -3.34 1.68
C GLY A 113 -12.74 -3.53 1.43
N PHE A 114 -12.26 -4.76 1.58
CA PHE A 114 -10.88 -5.13 1.28
C PHE A 114 -10.80 -6.11 0.11
N PHE A 115 -10.30 -5.63 -1.02
CA PHE A 115 -10.05 -6.43 -2.23
C PHE A 115 -8.54 -6.64 -2.41
N GLN A 116 -8.08 -7.85 -2.17
CA GLN A 116 -6.68 -8.22 -2.15
C GLN A 116 -6.30 -9.00 -3.41
N VAL A 117 -5.28 -8.53 -4.12
CA VAL A 117 -4.67 -9.23 -5.26
C VAL A 117 -3.31 -9.77 -4.81
N GLY A 118 -3.17 -11.09 -4.80
CA GLY A 118 -2.00 -11.78 -4.26
C GLY A 118 -2.02 -11.92 -2.73
N GLY A 119 -0.85 -11.94 -2.12
CA GLY A 119 -0.64 -12.15 -0.68
C GLY A 119 0.51 -11.32 -0.12
N GLY A 120 1.05 -11.74 1.03
CA GLY A 120 2.20 -11.12 1.68
C GLY A 120 1.88 -9.75 2.28
N ILE A 121 2.89 -8.89 2.34
CA ILE A 121 2.81 -7.61 3.06
C ILE A 121 1.71 -6.68 2.52
N ALA A 122 1.38 -6.76 1.22
CA ALA A 122 0.29 -5.99 0.61
C ALA A 122 -1.11 -6.42 1.11
N GLY A 123 -1.24 -7.67 1.57
CA GLY A 123 -2.44 -8.17 2.23
C GLY A 123 -2.42 -7.90 3.74
N ASP A 124 -1.31 -8.25 4.39
CA ASP A 124 -1.21 -8.30 5.85
C ASP A 124 -1.10 -6.93 6.49
N PHE A 125 -0.34 -6.01 5.88
CA PHE A 125 -0.18 -4.67 6.42
C PHE A 125 -1.53 -3.95 6.54
N PRO A 126 -2.34 -3.81 5.48
CA PRO A 126 -3.58 -3.08 5.60
C PRO A 126 -4.62 -3.79 6.47
N ILE A 127 -4.77 -5.11 6.37
CA ILE A 127 -5.84 -5.82 7.09
C ILE A 127 -5.66 -5.77 8.62
N CYS A 128 -4.43 -5.62 9.10
CA CYS A 128 -4.10 -5.53 10.52
C CYS A 128 -4.47 -4.19 11.16
N VAL A 129 -4.83 -3.15 10.38
CA VAL A 129 -5.19 -1.83 10.93
C VAL A 129 -6.39 -1.91 11.88
N VAL A 130 -7.41 -2.70 11.54
CA VAL A 130 -8.64 -2.82 12.34
C VAL A 130 -8.38 -3.55 13.66
N PRO A 131 -7.78 -4.76 13.68
CA PRO A 131 -7.39 -5.41 14.94
C PRO A 131 -6.50 -4.52 15.81
N LEU A 132 -5.55 -3.79 15.23
CA LEU A 132 -4.70 -2.86 15.97
C LEU A 132 -5.55 -1.79 16.69
N MET A 133 -6.48 -1.15 15.98
CA MET A 133 -7.35 -0.12 16.57
C MET A 133 -8.24 -0.68 17.69
N ILE A 134 -8.78 -1.89 17.53
CA ILE A 134 -9.66 -2.52 18.52
C ILE A 134 -8.86 -3.05 19.72
N GLN A 135 -7.79 -3.79 19.47
CA GLN A 135 -7.06 -4.54 20.50
C GLN A 135 -6.04 -3.68 21.21
N ASP A 136 -5.29 -2.84 20.50
CA ASP A 136 -4.21 -2.05 21.09
C ASP A 136 -4.69 -0.66 21.51
N LEU A 137 -5.49 0.02 20.66
CA LEU A 137 -6.02 1.35 20.96
C LEU A 137 -7.37 1.35 21.70
N LYS A 138 -8.04 0.19 21.82
CA LYS A 138 -9.34 0.03 22.48
C LYS A 138 -10.43 0.95 21.91
N LEU A 139 -10.37 1.21 20.59
CA LEU A 139 -11.35 2.04 19.90
C LEU A 139 -12.55 1.21 19.44
N ASP A 140 -13.73 1.84 19.47
CA ASP A 140 -14.94 1.32 18.84
C ASP A 140 -14.92 1.76 17.36
N ILE A 141 -14.58 0.81 16.47
CA ILE A 141 -14.40 1.06 15.04
C ILE A 141 -15.06 -0.06 14.22
N PRO A 142 -15.72 0.24 13.09
CA PRO A 142 -16.32 -0.79 12.26
C PRO A 142 -15.29 -1.78 11.69
N LEU A 143 -15.64 -3.06 11.68
CA LEU A 143 -14.85 -4.09 11.00
C LEU A 143 -14.89 -3.91 9.47
N TRP A 144 -14.02 -4.64 8.76
CA TRP A 144 -14.06 -4.68 7.31
C TRP A 144 -15.41 -5.26 6.84
N ALA A 145 -16.12 -4.54 5.98
CA ALA A 145 -17.49 -4.87 5.56
C ALA A 145 -17.55 -5.86 4.38
N TYR A 146 -16.42 -6.06 3.68
CA TYR A 146 -16.27 -6.98 2.57
C TYR A 146 -14.83 -7.48 2.52
N PHE A 147 -14.65 -8.74 2.13
CA PHE A 147 -13.33 -9.30 1.85
C PHE A 147 -13.35 -10.13 0.56
N CYS A 148 -12.40 -9.88 -0.32
CA CYS A 148 -12.10 -10.79 -1.41
C CYS A 148 -10.59 -10.89 -1.58
N GLN A 149 -10.11 -12.10 -1.79
CA GLN A 149 -8.71 -12.37 -2.06
C GLN A 149 -8.57 -13.23 -3.31
N ILE A 150 -7.72 -12.79 -4.23
CA ILE A 150 -7.21 -13.61 -5.32
C ILE A 150 -5.81 -14.05 -4.93
N SER A 151 -5.58 -15.35 -4.77
CA SER A 151 -4.28 -15.88 -4.36
C SER A 151 -4.12 -17.31 -4.87
N ASP A 152 -2.92 -17.68 -5.33
CA ASP A 152 -2.56 -19.05 -5.67
C ASP A 152 -2.02 -19.83 -4.45
N ALA A 153 -1.82 -19.14 -3.32
CA ALA A 153 -1.34 -19.76 -2.09
C ALA A 153 -2.31 -20.84 -1.61
N VAL A 154 -1.77 -22.04 -1.41
CA VAL A 154 -2.53 -23.14 -0.79
C VAL A 154 -2.83 -22.77 0.65
N THR A 155 -4.04 -23.05 1.10
CA THR A 155 -4.39 -22.96 2.52
C THR A 155 -3.45 -23.84 3.32
N SER A 156 -2.59 -23.22 4.12
CA SER A 156 -1.62 -23.91 4.96
C SER A 156 -1.78 -23.45 6.39
N PHE A 157 -1.38 -24.31 7.32
CA PHE A 157 -1.32 -23.93 8.73
C PHE A 157 -0.17 -22.93 8.93
N GLY A 158 -0.49 -21.69 9.29
CA GLY A 158 0.49 -20.67 9.69
C GLY A 158 1.00 -19.74 8.59
N GLY A 159 0.54 -19.89 7.34
CA GLY A 159 0.81 -18.92 6.27
C GLY A 159 -0.24 -17.82 6.21
N TYR A 160 0.12 -16.57 6.51
CA TYR A 160 -0.80 -15.43 6.47
C TYR A 160 -1.47 -15.22 5.09
N SER A 161 -0.71 -15.45 4.00
CA SER A 161 -1.21 -15.35 2.62
C SER A 161 -2.28 -16.38 2.24
N GLY A 162 -2.39 -17.49 2.99
CA GLY A 162 -3.37 -18.57 2.75
C GLY A 162 -4.31 -18.80 3.94
N ALA A 163 -4.35 -17.88 4.91
CA ALA A 163 -5.17 -17.99 6.10
C ALA A 163 -6.66 -18.01 5.73
N VAL A 164 -7.36 -19.06 6.16
CA VAL A 164 -8.79 -19.21 5.86
C VAL A 164 -9.59 -18.06 6.47
N PRO A 165 -10.69 -17.61 5.84
CA PRO A 165 -11.46 -16.46 6.31
C PRO A 165 -11.95 -16.56 7.77
N ASN A 166 -12.16 -17.78 8.29
CA ASN A 166 -12.55 -17.98 9.69
C ASN A 166 -11.49 -17.50 10.70
N GLU A 167 -10.20 -17.58 10.37
CA GLU A 167 -9.12 -17.04 11.21
C GLU A 167 -9.21 -15.51 11.29
N LYS A 168 -9.71 -14.86 10.23
CA LYS A 168 -9.87 -13.40 10.19
C LYS A 168 -10.99 -12.89 11.11
N ILE A 169 -12.00 -13.72 11.39
CA ILE A 169 -13.08 -13.38 12.33
C ILE A 169 -12.57 -13.38 13.78
N THR A 170 -11.77 -14.40 14.16
CA THR A 170 -11.24 -14.50 15.53
C THR A 170 -10.29 -13.36 15.90
N TRP A 171 -9.65 -12.74 14.91
CA TRP A 171 -8.80 -11.57 15.09
C TRP A 171 -9.55 -10.24 15.05
N CYS A 172 -10.88 -10.24 15.00
CA CYS A 172 -11.70 -9.03 14.81
C CYS A 172 -11.29 -8.25 13.55
N LYS A 173 -11.01 -8.96 12.43
CA LYS A 173 -10.77 -8.31 11.13
C LYS A 173 -12.10 -8.11 10.39
N LEU A 174 -12.95 -9.13 10.33
CA LEU A 174 -14.17 -9.15 9.53
C LEU A 174 -15.40 -9.38 10.40
N GLU A 175 -16.51 -8.72 10.06
CA GLU A 175 -17.81 -9.10 10.62
C GLU A 175 -18.12 -10.57 10.25
N PRO A 176 -18.72 -11.36 11.15
CA PRO A 176 -19.09 -12.75 10.86
C PRO A 176 -19.99 -12.88 9.62
N GLU A 177 -20.86 -11.89 9.38
CA GLU A 177 -21.81 -11.84 8.27
C GLU A 177 -21.26 -11.15 7.01
N ALA A 178 -20.08 -10.52 7.08
CA ALA A 178 -19.49 -9.84 5.92
C ALA A 178 -19.31 -10.81 4.74
N PRO A 179 -19.66 -10.40 3.50
CA PRO A 179 -19.34 -11.17 2.30
C PRO A 179 -17.83 -11.36 2.20
N LYS A 180 -17.41 -12.62 2.11
CA LYS A 180 -16.00 -13.03 2.12
C LYS A 180 -15.75 -14.09 1.08
N PHE A 181 -14.82 -13.82 0.18
CA PHE A 181 -14.50 -14.68 -0.97
C PHE A 181 -12.99 -14.93 -1.05
N MET A 182 -12.62 -16.16 -1.42
CA MET A 182 -11.24 -16.54 -1.66
C MET A 182 -11.19 -17.26 -3.01
N VAL A 183 -10.57 -16.62 -3.99
CA VAL A 183 -10.39 -17.15 -5.34
C VAL A 183 -9.00 -17.75 -5.42
N GLN A 184 -8.94 -19.08 -5.39
CA GLN A 184 -7.68 -19.81 -5.49
C GLN A 184 -7.22 -19.90 -6.95
N SER A 185 -6.50 -18.89 -7.42
CA SER A 185 -6.01 -18.83 -8.80
C SER A 185 -4.95 -17.74 -8.97
N ASP A 186 -4.30 -17.72 -10.14
CA ASP A 186 -3.35 -16.69 -10.52
C ASP A 186 -4.08 -15.35 -10.76
N ALA A 187 -3.53 -14.28 -10.19
CA ALA A 187 -4.08 -12.93 -10.28
C ALA A 187 -4.15 -12.41 -11.72
N SER A 188 -3.22 -12.80 -12.60
CA SER A 188 -3.19 -12.39 -14.00
C SER A 188 -4.36 -12.96 -14.82
N ILE A 189 -4.99 -14.04 -14.35
CA ILE A 189 -6.18 -14.62 -14.98
C ILE A 189 -7.44 -13.96 -14.39
N VAL A 190 -7.54 -13.92 -13.06
CA VAL A 190 -8.79 -13.56 -12.39
C VAL A 190 -9.01 -12.05 -12.30
N ALA A 191 -7.98 -11.27 -11.97
CA ALA A 191 -8.16 -9.84 -11.73
C ALA A 191 -8.70 -9.11 -12.99
N PRO A 192 -8.19 -9.36 -14.21
CA PRO A 192 -8.76 -8.75 -15.41
C PRO A 192 -10.23 -9.13 -15.66
N LEU A 193 -10.63 -10.39 -15.39
CA LEU A 193 -12.01 -10.83 -15.56
C LEU A 193 -12.96 -10.16 -14.56
N VAL A 194 -12.53 -10.04 -13.30
CA VAL A 194 -13.30 -9.34 -12.26
C VAL A 194 -13.45 -7.86 -12.63
N PHE A 195 -12.36 -7.21 -13.03
CA PHE A 195 -12.39 -5.79 -13.40
C PHE A 195 -13.25 -5.56 -14.65
N ALA A 196 -13.14 -6.39 -15.69
CA ALA A 196 -13.99 -6.27 -16.87
C ALA A 196 -15.48 -6.43 -16.53
N TYR A 197 -15.83 -7.42 -15.69
CA TYR A 197 -17.21 -7.65 -15.29
C TYR A 197 -17.78 -6.51 -14.44
N VAL A 198 -17.01 -5.98 -13.49
CA VAL A 198 -17.48 -4.92 -12.55
C VAL A 198 -17.47 -3.54 -13.20
N LEU A 199 -16.51 -3.27 -14.09
CA LEU A 199 -16.37 -1.98 -14.78
C LEU A 199 -17.13 -1.94 -16.11
N GLU A 200 -17.81 -3.02 -16.49
CA GLU A 200 -18.59 -3.15 -17.72
C GLU A 200 -17.77 -2.88 -19.00
N TRP A 201 -16.56 -3.46 -19.07
CA TRP A 201 -15.67 -3.36 -20.24
C TRP A 201 -15.81 -4.53 -21.20
#